data_AF-A0A8C1TBG7-F1
#
_entry.id   AF-A0A8C1TBG7-F1
#
_cell.length_a   1.000
_cell.length_b   1.000
_cell.length_c   1.000
_cell.angle_alpha   90.00
_cell.angle_beta   90.00
_cell.angle_gamma   90.00
#
_symmetry.space_group_name_H-M   'P 1'
#
loop_
_entity.id
_entity.type
_entity.pdbx_description
1 polymer ?
#
loop_
_entity_poly.entity_id
_entity_poly.type
_entity_poly.pdbx_seq_one_letter_code
_entity_poly.pdbx_strand_id
1 'polypeptide(L)'
;MSSCSGQQDAKVVIVGSGFAGLAAAATLVKAGFEHVLVLEAKERIGGRVHTTKPFTENVIEVGANWIHGQKGNPLFKIAKEENLLSEGPSASKNMCLPRSVTPRDYFFKEDGKQVAKTAVDQVCLHFSKLTDKAFDDELERKHRKLTLGAYLDDAFGEFPLAATEDGQQVFEWCKRTECTDEACSSLYEVSASQISNYTALEGGFFNTLGPGGYRAVLDVLLKDLPSGTIQCSAPVKSIRWDLIRKGHCEEQRYPVQFVCDNGQSFEADHVIVTVSLGVLKDKATAMFDPPLPKKKLSAIENLGFGVVDKIFLFFEKSFWPDDCAGVQMVWKEGPEDKDVYESLSEGDAWKKTWFKKITGFDTVARHPTALCGWITGREALYMENLQDSEIGDICVRLLRSFTGWSVPEVSKTLISRWGSDSHVRGSYTFIPDGVDGVKAHKALASPLPPKDKCRGRKVITS
;
A
#
# COMPACT_ATOMS: atom_id res chain seq x y z
N MET A 1 -9.31 48.18 -22.59
CA MET A 1 -9.85 47.25 -21.59
C MET A 1 -10.62 46.18 -22.35
N SER A 2 -9.97 45.04 -22.62
CA SER A 2 -10.62 43.87 -23.23
C SER A 2 -10.86 42.89 -22.09
N SER A 3 -12.11 42.73 -21.69
CA SER A 3 -12.51 41.76 -20.69
C SER A 3 -12.26 40.36 -21.24
N CYS A 4 -11.37 39.60 -20.62
CA CYS A 4 -11.35 38.15 -20.78
C CYS A 4 -12.73 37.62 -20.39
N SER A 5 -13.49 37.18 -21.38
CA SER A 5 -14.75 36.47 -21.18
C SER A 5 -14.51 35.26 -20.27
N GLY A 6 -15.39 35.12 -19.28
CA GLY A 6 -15.20 34.35 -18.05
C GLY A 6 -14.66 32.93 -18.25
N GLN A 7 -13.74 32.54 -17.36
CA GLN A 7 -13.57 31.15 -16.98
C GLN A 7 -14.94 30.63 -16.56
N GLN A 8 -15.60 29.85 -17.41
CA GLN A 8 -16.81 29.12 -17.04
C GLN A 8 -16.47 28.26 -15.82
N ASP A 9 -17.14 28.47 -14.69
CA ASP A 9 -16.99 27.62 -13.50
C ASP A 9 -17.49 26.21 -13.85
N ALA A 10 -16.55 25.34 -14.22
CA ALA A 10 -16.85 24.00 -14.69
C ALA A 10 -17.21 23.11 -13.50
N LYS A 11 -18.27 22.31 -13.65
CA LYS A 11 -18.66 21.33 -12.64
C LYS A 11 -17.73 20.12 -12.71
N VAL A 12 -16.99 19.86 -11.64
CA VAL A 12 -16.03 18.74 -11.56
C VAL A 12 -16.49 17.74 -10.51
N VAL A 13 -16.59 16.48 -10.91
CA VAL A 13 -16.83 15.37 -9.99
C VAL A 13 -15.56 14.53 -9.83
N ILE A 14 -15.23 14.19 -8.59
CA ILE A 14 -14.09 13.36 -8.23
C ILE A 14 -14.63 12.05 -7.64
N VAL A 15 -14.20 10.91 -8.17
CA VAL A 15 -14.61 9.60 -7.66
C VAL A 15 -13.52 9.07 -6.74
N GLY A 16 -13.84 8.94 -5.45
CA GLY A 16 -12.96 8.52 -4.37
C GLY A 16 -12.44 9.69 -3.53
N SER A 17 -12.55 9.56 -2.21
CA SER A 17 -12.04 10.51 -1.20
C SER A 17 -10.78 9.98 -0.49
N GLY A 18 -9.98 9.20 -1.19
CA GLY A 18 -8.58 8.95 -0.78
C GLY A 18 -7.72 10.21 -0.91
N PHE A 19 -6.46 10.13 -0.48
CA PHE A 19 -5.51 11.26 -0.57
C PHE A 19 -5.45 11.90 -1.96
N ALA A 20 -5.44 11.10 -3.03
CA ALA A 20 -5.41 11.60 -4.40
C ALA A 20 -6.65 12.44 -4.75
N GLY A 21 -7.85 11.95 -4.42
CA GLY A 21 -9.10 12.66 -4.70
C GLY A 21 -9.27 13.91 -3.85
N LEU A 22 -8.91 13.83 -2.56
CA LEU A 22 -8.97 14.98 -1.65
C LEU A 22 -7.96 16.07 -2.02
N ALA A 23 -6.73 15.70 -2.40
CA ALA A 23 -5.74 16.65 -2.89
C ALA A 23 -6.19 17.31 -4.20
N ALA A 24 -6.82 16.55 -5.10
CA ALA A 24 -7.40 17.12 -6.32
C ALA A 24 -8.53 18.11 -6.01
N ALA A 25 -9.43 17.77 -5.07
CA ALA A 25 -10.51 18.65 -4.63
C ALA A 25 -9.96 19.95 -4.04
N ALA A 26 -9.02 19.85 -3.10
CA ALA A 26 -8.38 21.01 -2.47
C ALA A 26 -7.66 21.89 -3.49
N THR A 27 -7.00 21.28 -4.47
CA THR A 27 -6.32 22.01 -5.55
C THR A 27 -7.31 22.77 -6.44
N LEU A 28 -8.43 22.16 -6.83
CA LEU A 28 -9.46 22.79 -7.65
C LEU A 28 -10.16 23.94 -6.91
N VAL A 29 -10.55 23.72 -5.65
CA VAL A 29 -11.16 24.75 -4.81
C VAL A 29 -10.20 25.93 -4.62
N LYS A 30 -8.92 25.66 -4.31
CA LYS A 30 -7.89 26.71 -4.20
C LYS A 30 -7.67 27.47 -5.51
N ALA A 31 -7.89 26.83 -6.65
CA ALA A 31 -7.83 27.47 -7.97
C ALA A 31 -9.10 28.27 -8.34
N GLY A 32 -10.11 28.31 -7.45
CA GLY A 32 -11.33 29.10 -7.63
C GLY A 32 -12.49 28.37 -8.30
N PHE A 33 -12.45 27.04 -8.43
CA PHE A 33 -13.61 26.27 -8.88
C PHE A 33 -14.64 26.17 -7.75
N GLU A 34 -15.88 26.59 -8.01
CA GLU A 34 -16.95 26.62 -6.99
C GLU A 34 -17.81 25.35 -7.03
N HIS A 35 -17.80 24.62 -8.14
CA HIS A 35 -18.62 23.41 -8.36
C HIS A 35 -17.81 22.11 -8.33
N VAL A 36 -17.19 21.82 -7.19
CA VAL A 36 -16.43 20.57 -6.95
C VAL A 36 -17.19 19.63 -6.03
N LEU A 37 -17.38 18.37 -6.46
CA LEU A 37 -18.01 17.32 -5.67
C LEU A 37 -17.14 16.05 -5.66
N VAL A 38 -16.90 15.49 -4.48
CA VAL A 38 -16.21 14.20 -4.27
C VAL A 38 -17.24 13.16 -3.88
N LEU A 39 -17.34 12.07 -4.65
CA LEU A 39 -18.19 10.92 -4.36
C LEU A 39 -17.34 9.81 -3.76
N GLU A 40 -17.61 9.43 -2.52
CA GLU A 40 -16.92 8.37 -1.79
C GLU A 40 -17.85 7.18 -1.59
N ALA A 41 -17.35 5.98 -1.89
CA ALA A 41 -18.13 4.76 -1.78
C ALA A 41 -18.38 4.36 -0.32
N LYS A 42 -17.38 4.55 0.55
CA LYS A 42 -17.45 4.21 1.97
C LYS A 42 -18.16 5.30 2.77
N GLU A 43 -18.48 4.99 4.01
CA GLU A 43 -18.99 5.98 4.99
C GLU A 43 -17.90 6.93 5.52
N ARG A 44 -16.64 6.67 5.18
CA ARG A 44 -15.47 7.43 5.65
C ARG A 44 -14.56 7.87 4.51
N ILE A 45 -13.85 8.97 4.75
CA ILE A 45 -12.78 9.44 3.87
C ILE A 45 -11.45 8.72 4.12
N GLY A 46 -10.45 9.04 3.30
CA GLY A 46 -9.05 8.60 3.45
C GLY A 46 -8.70 7.36 2.63
N GLY A 47 -9.70 6.57 2.21
CA GLY A 47 -9.49 5.36 1.41
C GLY A 47 -8.57 4.36 2.12
N ARG A 48 -7.41 4.06 1.50
CA ARG A 48 -6.36 3.18 2.04
C ARG A 48 -5.56 3.78 3.19
N VAL A 49 -5.76 5.05 3.50
CA VAL A 49 -5.24 5.67 4.72
C VAL A 49 -6.35 5.62 5.76
N HIS A 50 -6.13 4.84 6.82
CA HIS A 50 -7.15 4.53 7.81
C HIS A 50 -6.59 4.53 9.23
N THR A 51 -6.67 5.71 9.84
CA THR A 51 -6.38 5.94 11.25
C THR A 51 -7.64 5.64 12.07
N THR A 52 -7.55 4.76 13.08
CA THR A 52 -8.68 4.37 13.94
C THR A 52 -8.26 4.26 15.41
N LYS A 53 -9.24 4.18 16.31
CA LYS A 53 -9.06 4.02 17.77
C LYS A 53 -9.92 2.83 18.23
N PRO A 54 -9.50 1.59 17.94
CA PRO A 54 -10.41 0.45 18.03
C PRO A 54 -10.68 0.04 19.48
N PHE A 55 -9.71 0.20 20.37
CA PHE A 55 -9.77 -0.33 21.74
C PHE A 55 -9.27 0.62 22.82
N THR A 56 -8.53 1.67 22.46
CA THR A 56 -7.94 2.67 23.37
C THR A 56 -8.05 4.06 22.73
N GLU A 57 -7.71 5.10 23.48
CA GLU A 57 -7.68 6.47 22.96
C GLU A 57 -6.52 6.75 22.00
N ASN A 58 -5.56 5.83 21.90
CA ASN A 58 -4.41 5.96 21.02
C ASN A 58 -4.76 5.47 19.61
N VAL A 59 -4.33 6.22 18.61
CA VAL A 59 -4.58 5.87 17.21
C VAL A 59 -3.78 4.67 16.76
N ILE A 60 -4.34 3.95 15.78
CA ILE A 60 -3.73 2.86 15.03
C ILE A 60 -3.91 3.14 13.55
N GLU A 61 -2.83 2.99 12.82
CA GLU A 61 -2.84 3.06 11.37
C GLU A 61 -3.03 1.65 10.78
N VAL A 62 -4.25 1.39 10.33
CA VAL A 62 -4.62 0.12 9.66
C VAL A 62 -4.06 0.07 8.23
N GLY A 63 -3.85 1.24 7.63
CA GLY A 63 -3.34 1.40 6.27
C GLY A 63 -1.91 1.95 6.22
N ALA A 64 -1.70 3.09 5.57
CA ALA A 64 -0.40 3.77 5.54
C ALA A 64 0.09 4.18 6.94
N ASN A 65 1.38 3.94 7.24
CA ASN A 65 1.97 4.19 8.57
C ASN A 65 3.07 5.24 8.62
N TRP A 66 3.80 5.43 7.52
CA TRP A 66 5.00 6.23 7.51
C TRP A 66 5.03 7.20 6.34
N ILE A 67 5.59 8.38 6.58
CA ILE A 67 5.96 9.31 5.52
C ILE A 67 7.39 9.00 5.10
N HIS A 68 7.56 8.58 3.84
CA HIS A 68 8.84 8.15 3.28
C HIS A 68 9.70 9.32 2.77
N GLY A 69 10.81 9.58 3.46
CA GLY A 69 11.74 10.66 3.12
C GLY A 69 11.26 12.05 3.56
N GLN A 70 12.20 12.98 3.69
CA GLN A 70 11.95 14.33 4.23
C GLN A 70 12.14 15.41 3.18
N LYS A 71 13.14 15.28 2.32
CA LYS A 71 13.46 16.29 1.31
C LYS A 71 12.50 16.14 0.13
N GLY A 72 11.83 17.23 -0.25
CA GLY A 72 10.90 17.25 -1.38
C GLY A 72 9.59 16.49 -1.17
N ASN A 73 9.38 15.85 0.00
CA ASN A 73 8.14 15.15 0.31
C ASN A 73 7.05 16.17 0.76
N PRO A 74 5.95 16.35 0.00
CA PRO A 74 4.92 17.31 0.34
C PRO A 74 4.18 16.96 1.63
N LEU A 75 4.01 15.66 1.93
CA LEU A 75 3.35 15.21 3.17
C LEU A 75 4.24 15.47 4.39
N PHE A 76 5.56 15.26 4.26
CA PHE A 76 6.49 15.60 5.34
C PHE A 76 6.48 17.10 5.62
N LYS A 77 6.47 17.92 4.57
CA LYS A 77 6.38 19.38 4.69
C LYS A 77 5.12 19.79 5.46
N ILE A 78 3.95 19.29 5.05
CA ILE A 78 2.68 19.56 5.75
C ILE A 78 2.76 19.11 7.21
N ALA A 79 3.19 17.88 7.46
CA ALA A 79 3.28 17.35 8.81
C ALA A 79 4.24 18.15 9.70
N LYS A 80 5.33 18.66 9.15
CA LYS A 80 6.29 19.49 9.88
C LYS A 80 5.73 20.89 10.17
N GLU A 81 5.13 21.54 9.16
CA GLU A 81 4.57 22.90 9.30
C GLU A 81 3.41 22.95 10.29
N GLU A 82 2.62 21.88 10.35
CA GLU A 82 1.45 21.75 11.23
C GLU A 82 1.78 21.04 12.56
N ASN A 83 3.07 20.78 12.86
CA ASN A 83 3.54 20.08 14.07
C ASN A 83 2.87 18.72 14.33
N LEU A 84 2.67 17.92 13.28
CA LEU A 84 2.02 16.62 13.30
C LEU A 84 2.98 15.43 13.42
N LEU A 85 4.29 15.67 13.35
CA LEU A 85 5.30 14.62 13.49
C LEU A 85 5.39 14.15 14.95
N SER A 86 5.69 12.87 15.16
CA SER A 86 5.92 12.35 16.50
C SER A 86 7.25 12.85 17.06
N GLU A 87 7.27 13.25 18.33
CA GLU A 87 8.48 13.61 19.06
C GLU A 87 9.03 12.42 19.87
N GLY A 88 10.36 12.35 20.03
CA GLY A 88 11.03 11.48 21.02
C GLY A 88 11.74 10.22 20.47
N PRO A 89 12.56 9.53 21.30
CA PRO A 89 13.38 8.39 20.89
C PRO A 89 12.58 7.13 20.48
N SER A 90 11.32 7.04 20.94
CA SER A 90 10.37 5.98 20.57
C SER A 90 9.64 6.26 19.25
N ALA A 91 9.88 7.42 18.62
CA ALA A 91 9.23 7.81 17.37
C ALA A 91 9.83 7.14 16.13
N SER A 92 11.02 6.53 16.24
CA SER A 92 11.72 5.91 15.10
C SER A 92 11.62 4.38 15.12
N LYS A 93 10.92 3.86 14.10
CA LYS A 93 10.99 2.47 13.59
C LYS A 93 10.47 1.38 14.54
N ASN A 94 9.17 1.12 14.43
CA ASN A 94 8.50 -0.01 15.09
C ASN A 94 8.17 -1.15 14.10
N MET A 95 8.90 -1.21 12.98
CA MET A 95 8.86 -2.38 12.10
C MET A 95 10.29 -2.80 11.84
N CYS A 96 10.60 -4.05 12.14
CA CYS A 96 11.90 -4.63 11.84
C CYS A 96 12.01 -4.84 10.33
N LEU A 97 12.99 -4.19 9.72
CA LEU A 97 13.31 -4.28 8.29
C LEU A 97 14.78 -4.61 8.12
N PRO A 98 15.21 -5.23 7.02
CA PRO A 98 16.62 -5.50 6.76
C PRO A 98 17.53 -4.27 6.93
N ARG A 99 17.06 -3.10 6.45
CA ARG A 99 17.77 -1.82 6.58
C ARG A 99 17.73 -1.16 7.96
N SER A 100 17.03 -1.74 8.93
CA SER A 100 16.84 -1.13 10.25
C SER A 100 16.68 -2.10 11.41
N VAL A 101 17.27 -3.29 11.29
CA VAL A 101 17.40 -4.22 12.42
C VAL A 101 18.15 -3.52 13.57
N THR A 102 17.68 -3.74 14.79
CA THR A 102 18.26 -3.18 16.01
C THR A 102 18.70 -4.29 16.97
N PRO A 103 19.55 -3.99 17.97
CA PRO A 103 19.87 -4.93 19.04
C PRO A 103 18.66 -5.44 19.84
N ARG A 104 17.50 -4.80 19.69
CA ARG A 104 16.25 -5.07 20.40
C ARG A 104 15.32 -6.01 19.62
N ASP A 105 15.68 -6.38 18.40
CA ASP A 105 14.92 -7.30 17.56
C ASP A 105 15.44 -8.73 17.77
N TYR A 106 14.54 -9.63 18.17
CA TYR A 106 14.87 -11.01 18.47
C TYR A 106 14.49 -11.91 17.30
N PHE A 107 15.47 -12.60 16.72
CA PHE A 107 15.25 -13.53 15.61
C PHE A 107 15.27 -14.96 16.14
N PHE A 108 14.14 -15.66 16.02
CA PHE A 108 13.99 -17.04 16.48
C PHE A 108 13.80 -18.00 15.31
N LYS A 109 14.38 -19.19 15.42
CA LYS A 109 14.12 -20.33 14.53
C LYS A 109 12.93 -21.16 15.01
N GLU A 110 12.40 -22.00 14.12
CA GLU A 110 11.29 -22.93 14.44
C GLU A 110 11.60 -23.86 15.64
N ASP A 111 12.87 -24.13 15.92
CA ASP A 111 13.31 -24.99 17.04
C ASP A 111 13.43 -24.24 18.38
N GLY A 112 13.06 -22.96 18.43
CA GLY A 112 13.10 -22.11 19.62
C GLY A 112 14.44 -21.43 19.88
N LYS A 113 15.48 -21.67 19.06
CA LYS A 113 16.80 -21.05 19.23
C LYS A 113 16.84 -19.67 18.58
N GLN A 114 17.57 -18.75 19.20
CA GLN A 114 17.86 -17.46 18.57
C GLN A 114 18.94 -17.60 17.50
N VAL A 115 18.77 -16.88 16.40
CA VAL A 115 19.79 -16.72 15.37
C VAL A 115 20.90 -15.82 15.90
N ALA A 116 22.16 -16.14 15.58
CA ALA A 116 23.28 -15.31 15.99
C ALA A 116 23.13 -13.88 15.44
N LYS A 117 23.13 -12.88 16.32
CA LYS A 117 22.96 -11.47 15.95
C LYS A 117 23.94 -11.02 14.85
N THR A 118 25.17 -11.50 14.88
CA THR A 118 26.17 -11.19 13.85
C THR A 118 25.77 -11.69 12.46
N ALA A 119 25.13 -12.86 12.38
CA ALA A 119 24.62 -13.38 11.11
C ALA A 119 23.43 -12.54 10.62
N VAL A 120 22.50 -12.20 11.52
CA VAL A 120 21.37 -11.31 11.21
C VAL A 120 21.86 -9.97 10.66
N ASP A 121 22.76 -9.29 11.39
CA ASP A 121 23.30 -7.99 11.00
C ASP A 121 24.01 -8.06 9.64
N GLN A 122 24.82 -9.10 9.40
CA GLN A 122 25.56 -9.26 8.15
C GLN A 122 24.65 -9.54 6.95
N VAL A 123 23.68 -10.45 7.09
CA VAL A 123 22.74 -10.79 6.01
C VAL A 123 21.82 -9.62 5.72
N CYS A 124 21.23 -8.98 6.73
CA CYS A 124 20.32 -7.85 6.55
C CYS A 124 21.03 -6.65 5.90
N LEU A 125 22.27 -6.35 6.32
CA LEU A 125 23.08 -5.31 5.69
C LEU A 125 23.44 -5.66 4.24
N HIS A 126 23.75 -6.93 3.95
CA HIS A 126 24.02 -7.36 2.60
C HIS A 126 22.77 -7.26 1.71
N PHE A 127 21.63 -7.75 2.20
CA PHE A 127 20.33 -7.66 1.52
C PHE A 127 19.97 -6.22 1.18
N SER A 128 20.08 -5.29 2.15
CA SER A 128 19.82 -3.86 1.91
C SER A 128 20.67 -3.29 0.79
N LYS A 129 21.94 -3.71 0.66
CA LYS A 129 22.81 -3.27 -0.45
C LYS A 129 22.38 -3.87 -1.79
N LEU A 130 21.88 -5.10 -1.81
CA LEU A 130 21.37 -5.72 -3.03
C LEU A 130 20.10 -5.03 -3.49
N THR A 131 19.17 -4.74 -2.58
CA THR A 131 17.95 -4.00 -2.92
C THR A 131 18.28 -2.58 -3.37
N ASP A 132 19.19 -1.86 -2.68
CA ASP A 132 19.67 -0.53 -3.10
C ASP A 132 20.23 -0.55 -4.53
N LYS A 133 21.02 -1.58 -4.89
CA LYS A 133 21.52 -1.78 -6.26
C LYS A 133 20.41 -2.11 -7.25
N ALA A 134 19.36 -2.82 -6.84
CA ALA A 134 18.21 -3.07 -7.69
C ALA A 134 17.50 -1.77 -8.07
N PHE A 135 17.62 -0.73 -7.24
CA PHE A 135 17.12 0.60 -7.56
C PHE A 135 18.04 1.43 -8.48
N ASP A 136 19.26 0.96 -8.77
CA ASP A 136 20.23 1.72 -9.57
C ASP A 136 20.09 1.42 -11.08
N ASP A 137 20.43 2.42 -11.89
CA ASP A 137 20.64 2.30 -13.32
C ASP A 137 21.84 1.38 -13.65
N GLU A 138 22.66 0.99 -12.67
CA GLU A 138 23.82 0.11 -12.85
C GLU A 138 23.52 -1.40 -12.80
N LEU A 139 22.26 -1.82 -12.59
CA LEU A 139 21.87 -3.24 -12.68
C LEU A 139 22.46 -3.87 -13.95
N GLU A 140 23.28 -4.91 -13.78
CA GLU A 140 23.99 -5.52 -14.91
C GLU A 140 23.01 -5.97 -15.98
N ARG A 141 23.41 -5.90 -17.26
CA ARG A 141 22.55 -6.30 -18.38
C ARG A 141 21.97 -7.71 -18.23
N LYS A 142 22.70 -8.63 -17.57
CA LYS A 142 22.22 -10.00 -17.29
C LYS A 142 21.10 -10.00 -16.23
N HIS A 143 21.21 -9.21 -15.17
CA HIS A 143 20.26 -9.16 -14.05
C HIS A 143 19.01 -8.35 -14.36
N ARG A 144 19.07 -7.36 -15.26
CA ARG A 144 17.89 -6.55 -15.65
C ARG A 144 16.72 -7.36 -16.20
N LYS A 145 16.99 -8.55 -16.75
CA LYS A 145 15.98 -9.43 -17.34
C LYS A 145 15.45 -10.48 -16.36
N LEU A 146 15.94 -10.48 -15.12
CA LEU A 146 15.49 -11.39 -14.09
C LEU A 146 14.31 -10.80 -13.32
N THR A 147 13.59 -11.69 -12.65
CA THR A 147 12.73 -11.32 -11.54
C THR A 147 13.60 -10.86 -10.37
N LEU A 148 13.04 -10.06 -9.45
CA LEU A 148 13.75 -9.57 -8.28
C LEU A 148 14.25 -10.73 -7.42
N GLY A 149 13.41 -11.75 -7.21
CA GLY A 149 13.79 -12.97 -6.48
C GLY A 149 14.98 -13.68 -7.12
N ALA A 150 14.97 -13.88 -8.45
CA ALA A 150 16.07 -14.56 -9.14
C ALA A 150 17.38 -13.74 -9.13
N TYR A 151 17.29 -12.40 -9.21
CA TYR A 151 18.45 -11.54 -9.02
C TYR A 151 19.04 -11.68 -7.62
N LEU A 152 18.18 -11.65 -6.59
CA LEU A 152 18.58 -11.75 -5.20
C LEU A 152 19.24 -13.10 -4.90
N ASP A 153 18.70 -14.21 -5.41
CA ASP A 153 19.30 -15.53 -5.24
C ASP A 153 20.69 -15.63 -5.89
N ASP A 154 20.85 -15.15 -7.13
CA ASP A 154 22.15 -15.16 -7.85
C ASP A 154 23.19 -14.33 -7.10
N ALA A 155 22.81 -13.12 -6.65
CA ALA A 155 23.70 -12.23 -5.94
C ALA A 155 24.07 -12.73 -4.53
N PHE A 156 23.12 -13.34 -3.82
CA PHE A 156 23.37 -13.90 -2.50
C PHE A 156 24.24 -15.16 -2.56
N GLY A 157 24.17 -15.96 -3.63
CA GLY A 157 25.00 -17.15 -3.81
C GLY A 157 26.51 -16.89 -3.75
N GLU A 158 26.95 -15.65 -4.03
CA GLU A 158 28.36 -15.22 -3.92
C GLU A 158 28.75 -14.77 -2.50
N PHE A 159 27.78 -14.57 -1.60
CA PHE A 159 28.00 -14.10 -0.24
C PHE A 159 28.43 -15.24 0.70
N PRO A 160 29.44 -15.06 1.57
CA PRO A 160 29.96 -16.15 2.41
C PRO A 160 28.91 -16.85 3.30
N LEU A 161 27.92 -16.12 3.81
CA LEU A 161 26.87 -16.71 4.65
C LEU A 161 25.82 -17.52 3.87
N ALA A 162 25.80 -17.46 2.54
CA ALA A 162 24.91 -18.30 1.74
C ALA A 162 25.21 -19.81 1.88
N ALA A 163 26.41 -20.17 2.34
CA ALA A 163 26.79 -21.55 2.67
C ALA A 163 26.39 -21.98 4.09
N THR A 164 25.77 -21.09 4.89
CA THR A 164 25.39 -21.36 6.27
C THR A 164 23.88 -21.45 6.42
N GLU A 165 23.39 -22.34 7.30
CA GLU A 165 21.95 -22.49 7.57
C GLU A 165 21.32 -21.18 8.05
N ASP A 166 21.90 -20.54 9.07
CA ASP A 166 21.40 -19.26 9.60
C ASP A 166 21.41 -18.16 8.52
N GLY A 167 22.44 -18.14 7.65
CA GLY A 167 22.54 -17.17 6.57
C GLY A 167 21.42 -17.31 5.54
N GLN A 168 21.14 -18.53 5.10
CA GLN A 168 20.04 -18.82 4.18
C GLN A 168 18.69 -18.45 4.79
N GLN A 169 18.39 -18.91 6.00
CA GLN A 169 17.07 -18.68 6.59
C GLN A 169 16.81 -17.19 6.90
N VAL A 170 17.84 -16.43 7.31
CA VAL A 170 17.71 -14.97 7.47
C VAL A 170 17.51 -14.29 6.12
N PHE A 171 18.16 -14.76 5.05
CA PHE A 171 17.97 -14.21 3.72
C PHE A 171 16.54 -14.42 3.21
N GLU A 172 15.96 -15.60 3.45
CA GLU A 172 14.55 -15.88 3.15
C GLU A 172 13.59 -15.02 3.98
N TRP A 173 13.93 -14.73 5.24
CA TRP A 173 13.20 -13.74 6.04
C TRP A 173 13.29 -12.32 5.44
N CYS A 174 14.45 -11.93 4.90
CA CYS A 174 14.62 -10.64 4.22
C CYS A 174 13.76 -10.57 2.96
N LYS A 175 13.76 -11.60 2.10
CA LYS A 175 12.89 -11.68 0.92
C LYS A 175 11.42 -11.57 1.29
N ARG A 176 11.01 -12.24 2.39
CA ARG A 176 9.61 -12.18 2.86
C ARG A 176 9.21 -10.79 3.32
N THR A 177 10.13 -10.10 3.97
CA THR A 177 9.93 -8.70 4.36
C THR A 177 9.86 -7.79 3.15
N GLU A 178 10.68 -8.01 2.13
CA GLU A 178 10.64 -7.24 0.88
C GLU A 178 9.32 -7.44 0.11
N CYS A 179 8.69 -8.62 0.17
CA CYS A 179 7.32 -8.79 -0.36
C CYS A 179 6.30 -7.85 0.28
N THR A 180 6.55 -7.38 1.51
CA THR A 180 5.73 -6.36 2.18
C THR A 180 5.97 -4.99 1.56
N ASP A 181 7.22 -4.59 1.35
CA ASP A 181 7.54 -3.32 0.70
C ASP A 181 7.01 -3.28 -0.75
N GLU A 182 7.10 -4.41 -1.48
CA GLU A 182 6.61 -4.52 -2.86
C GLU A 182 5.11 -4.80 -3.00
N ALA A 183 4.42 -5.25 -1.95
CA ALA A 183 3.05 -5.80 -2.02
C ALA A 183 2.87 -6.88 -3.08
N CYS A 184 3.66 -7.95 -3.02
CA CYS A 184 3.53 -9.11 -3.91
C CYS A 184 3.38 -10.43 -3.14
N SER A 185 2.96 -11.48 -3.86
CA SER A 185 2.94 -12.84 -3.32
C SER A 185 4.33 -13.47 -3.30
N SER A 186 5.19 -13.10 -4.25
CA SER A 186 6.59 -13.50 -4.28
C SER A 186 7.43 -12.52 -5.07
N LEU A 187 8.70 -12.36 -4.69
CA LEU A 187 9.66 -11.57 -5.47
C LEU A 187 9.98 -12.20 -6.84
N TYR A 188 9.64 -13.48 -7.06
CA TYR A 188 9.74 -14.10 -8.39
C TYR A 188 8.65 -13.62 -9.36
N GLU A 189 7.68 -12.83 -8.90
CA GLU A 189 6.69 -12.16 -9.77
C GLU A 189 7.10 -10.73 -10.13
N VAL A 190 8.09 -10.15 -9.44
CA VAL A 190 8.43 -8.72 -9.53
C VAL A 190 9.59 -8.52 -10.50
N SER A 191 9.51 -7.51 -11.36
CA SER A 191 10.61 -7.21 -12.29
C SER A 191 11.78 -6.51 -11.59
N ALA A 192 12.98 -7.10 -11.65
CA ALA A 192 14.17 -6.53 -11.01
C ALA A 192 14.54 -5.15 -11.58
N SER A 193 14.40 -4.93 -12.89
CA SER A 193 14.77 -3.65 -13.52
C SER A 193 13.71 -2.57 -13.44
N GLN A 194 12.48 -2.91 -13.07
CA GLN A 194 11.43 -1.90 -12.96
C GLN A 194 11.44 -1.22 -11.60
N ILE A 195 11.99 -1.88 -10.58
CA ILE A 195 12.10 -1.33 -9.24
C ILE A 195 12.97 -0.07 -9.22
N SER A 196 13.99 0.03 -10.11
CA SER A 196 14.82 1.24 -10.29
C SER A 196 14.08 2.49 -10.77
N ASN A 197 12.84 2.36 -11.26
CA ASN A 197 12.03 3.53 -11.55
C ASN A 197 11.44 4.18 -10.29
N TYR A 198 11.55 3.53 -9.12
CA TYR A 198 11.16 4.12 -7.85
C TYR A 198 12.22 5.12 -7.38
N THR A 199 11.81 6.38 -7.20
CA THR A 199 12.69 7.42 -6.65
C THR A 199 12.49 7.50 -5.14
N ALA A 200 13.44 6.98 -4.37
CA ALA A 200 13.48 7.15 -2.93
C ALA A 200 13.80 8.62 -2.57
N LEU A 201 12.94 9.25 -1.76
CA LEU A 201 13.16 10.62 -1.30
C LEU A 201 14.19 10.66 -0.16
N GLU A 202 15.13 11.60 -0.25
CA GLU A 202 16.23 11.75 0.72
C GLU A 202 15.78 12.19 2.12
N GLY A 203 16.66 11.98 3.11
CA GLY A 203 16.47 12.35 4.51
C GLY A 203 16.05 11.15 5.36
N GLY A 204 15.51 11.40 6.57
CA GLY A 204 14.95 10.33 7.39
C GLY A 204 13.85 9.59 6.63
N PHE A 205 14.06 8.30 6.33
CA PHE A 205 13.12 7.57 5.47
C PHE A 205 11.81 7.28 6.20
N PHE A 206 11.82 6.71 7.41
CA PHE A 206 10.59 6.39 8.14
C PHE A 206 10.21 7.48 9.15
N ASN A 207 9.36 8.43 8.73
CA ASN A 207 8.82 9.45 9.63
C ASN A 207 7.45 9.03 10.16
N THR A 208 7.24 9.14 11.46
CA THR A 208 5.98 8.78 12.13
C THR A 208 5.18 10.02 12.49
N LEU A 209 3.85 9.88 12.45
CA LEU A 209 2.91 10.91 12.86
C LEU A 209 2.59 10.76 14.36
N GLY A 210 2.29 11.89 14.98
CA GLY A 210 1.91 12.01 16.39
C GLY A 210 0.52 11.41 16.69
N PRO A 211 -0.12 11.83 17.79
CA PRO A 211 -1.39 11.25 18.26
C PRO A 211 -2.56 11.34 17.28
N GLY A 212 -2.55 12.30 16.35
CA GLY A 212 -3.59 12.45 15.32
C GLY A 212 -3.41 11.54 14.11
N GLY A 213 -2.26 10.88 13.97
CA GLY A 213 -1.96 10.01 12.85
C GLY A 213 -2.11 10.70 11.49
N TYR A 214 -2.34 9.90 10.45
CA TYR A 214 -2.64 10.39 9.11
C TYR A 214 -3.96 11.13 9.02
N ARG A 215 -4.91 10.88 9.94
CA ARG A 215 -6.15 11.65 10.02
C ARG A 215 -5.87 13.14 10.18
N ALA A 216 -4.90 13.52 11.02
CA ALA A 216 -4.53 14.93 11.18
C ALA A 216 -3.99 15.55 9.88
N VAL A 217 -3.24 14.80 9.08
CA VAL A 217 -2.76 15.28 7.76
C VAL A 217 -3.94 15.47 6.80
N LEU A 218 -4.93 14.57 6.82
CA LEU A 218 -6.16 14.74 6.06
C LEU A 218 -6.92 15.99 6.50
N ASP A 219 -7.06 16.23 7.80
CA ASP A 219 -7.79 17.40 8.31
C ASP A 219 -7.17 18.73 7.83
N VAL A 220 -5.84 18.78 7.68
CA VAL A 220 -5.15 19.93 7.05
C VAL A 220 -5.54 20.10 5.59
N LEU A 221 -5.56 19.02 4.80
CA LEU A 221 -5.96 19.07 3.38
C LEU A 221 -7.42 19.51 3.18
N LEU A 222 -8.27 19.25 4.17
CA LEU A 222 -9.71 19.51 4.11
C LEU A 222 -10.10 20.88 4.66
N LYS A 223 -9.19 21.57 5.35
CA LYS A 223 -9.47 22.80 6.12
C LYS A 223 -10.20 23.87 5.31
N ASP A 224 -9.86 24.01 4.03
CA ASP A 224 -10.40 25.04 3.14
C ASP A 224 -11.48 24.51 2.17
N LEU A 225 -11.91 23.25 2.31
CA LEU A 225 -12.97 22.71 1.46
C LEU A 225 -14.35 23.19 1.93
N PRO A 226 -15.20 23.70 1.02
CA PRO A 226 -16.58 24.06 1.34
C PRO A 226 -17.37 22.88 1.92
N SER A 227 -18.30 23.19 2.82
CA SER A 227 -19.24 22.20 3.33
C SER A 227 -20.05 21.59 2.18
N GLY A 228 -20.21 20.28 2.19
CA GLY A 228 -20.92 19.54 1.13
C GLY A 228 -20.05 19.18 -0.09
N THR A 229 -18.76 19.56 -0.13
CA THR A 229 -17.85 19.13 -1.21
C THR A 229 -17.64 17.61 -1.23
N ILE A 230 -17.78 16.91 -0.10
CA ILE A 230 -17.58 15.45 -0.02
C ILE A 230 -18.90 14.78 0.35
N GLN A 231 -19.29 13.78 -0.44
CA GLN A 231 -20.44 12.93 -0.19
C GLN A 231 -20.00 11.47 -0.05
N CYS A 232 -20.03 10.98 1.19
CA CYS A 232 -19.83 9.57 1.52
C CYS A 232 -21.05 8.71 1.17
N SER A 233 -20.88 7.39 1.21
CA SER A 233 -21.93 6.40 0.93
C SER A 233 -22.57 6.56 -0.46
N ALA A 234 -21.76 7.01 -1.42
CA ALA A 234 -22.12 7.23 -2.82
C ALA A 234 -21.24 6.37 -3.77
N PRO A 235 -21.31 5.02 -3.69
CA PRO A 235 -20.54 4.14 -4.55
C PRO A 235 -20.92 4.35 -6.02
N VAL A 236 -19.99 4.88 -6.82
CA VAL A 236 -20.20 5.09 -8.27
C VAL A 236 -20.18 3.74 -8.99
N LYS A 237 -21.30 3.43 -9.63
CA LYS A 237 -21.54 2.19 -10.38
C LYS A 237 -21.11 2.33 -11.84
N SER A 238 -21.52 3.41 -12.50
CA SER A 238 -21.22 3.66 -13.90
C SER A 238 -20.97 5.13 -14.18
N ILE A 239 -20.09 5.37 -15.16
CA ILE A 239 -19.68 6.67 -15.66
C ILE A 239 -19.93 6.66 -17.16
N ARG A 240 -20.94 7.41 -17.59
CA ARG A 240 -21.18 7.70 -19.00
C ARG A 240 -20.43 8.97 -19.38
N TRP A 241 -19.58 8.91 -20.40
CA TRP A 241 -18.71 10.01 -20.79
C TRP A 241 -18.68 10.21 -22.31
N ASP A 242 -18.15 11.35 -22.74
CA ASP A 242 -18.11 11.76 -24.16
C ASP A 242 -19.50 11.93 -24.81
N LEU A 243 -20.52 12.28 -24.02
CA LEU A 243 -21.92 12.32 -24.44
C LEU A 243 -22.18 13.39 -25.51
N ILE A 244 -21.61 14.58 -25.36
CA ILE A 244 -21.83 15.71 -26.27
C ILE A 244 -21.16 15.48 -27.65
N ARG A 245 -20.09 14.69 -27.74
CA ARG A 245 -19.45 14.37 -29.03
C ARG A 245 -20.20 13.31 -29.82
N LYS A 246 -21.02 12.51 -29.14
CA LYS A 246 -21.78 11.40 -29.74
C LYS A 246 -23.19 11.80 -30.20
N GLY A 247 -23.39 12.98 -30.77
CA GLY A 247 -24.64 13.33 -31.47
C GLY A 247 -25.95 13.04 -30.70
N HIS A 248 -25.89 12.98 -29.37
CA HIS A 248 -27.03 12.70 -28.52
C HIS A 248 -27.61 14.04 -28.06
N CYS A 249 -28.84 14.28 -28.54
CA CYS A 249 -29.84 15.28 -28.17
C CYS A 249 -29.34 16.69 -27.82
N GLU A 250 -29.91 17.70 -28.48
CA GLU A 250 -29.72 19.13 -28.18
C GLU A 250 -30.05 19.50 -26.71
N GLU A 251 -30.65 18.57 -25.93
CA GLU A 251 -31.02 18.69 -24.52
C GLU A 251 -29.89 18.31 -23.52
N GLN A 252 -28.81 17.65 -23.96
CA GLN A 252 -27.81 17.11 -23.02
C GLN A 252 -26.77 18.18 -22.62
N ARG A 253 -26.94 18.76 -21.43
CA ARG A 253 -26.15 19.90 -20.93
C ARG A 253 -24.70 19.57 -20.55
N TYR A 254 -24.43 18.34 -20.08
CA TYR A 254 -23.12 17.95 -19.55
C TYR A 254 -22.52 16.72 -20.27
N PRO A 255 -21.19 16.69 -20.51
CA PRO A 255 -20.52 15.60 -21.22
C PRO A 255 -20.31 14.33 -20.38
N VAL A 256 -20.50 14.39 -19.06
CA VAL A 256 -20.30 13.26 -18.14
C VAL A 256 -21.52 13.08 -17.24
N GLN A 257 -21.95 11.84 -17.06
CA GLN A 257 -23.02 11.44 -16.15
C GLN A 257 -22.59 10.23 -15.30
N PHE A 258 -23.11 10.16 -14.08
CA PHE A 258 -22.79 9.14 -13.10
C PHE A 258 -24.07 8.49 -12.59
N VAL A 259 -23.99 7.19 -12.31
CA VAL A 259 -25.01 6.47 -11.55
C VAL A 259 -24.32 5.80 -10.37
N CYS A 260 -24.84 6.03 -9.17
CA CYS A 260 -24.39 5.36 -7.95
C CYS A 260 -25.23 4.10 -7.66
N ASP A 261 -24.70 3.13 -6.92
CA ASP A 261 -25.46 1.92 -6.57
C ASP A 261 -26.69 2.21 -5.70
N ASN A 262 -26.69 3.35 -4.99
CA ASN A 262 -27.82 3.83 -4.21
C ASN A 262 -28.91 4.52 -5.07
N GLY A 263 -28.78 4.54 -6.40
CA GLY A 263 -29.72 5.15 -7.34
C GLY A 263 -29.52 6.65 -7.59
N GLN A 264 -28.62 7.32 -6.85
CA GLN A 264 -28.31 8.73 -7.10
C GLN A 264 -27.61 8.90 -8.45
N SER A 265 -27.89 10.02 -9.10
CA SER A 265 -27.27 10.36 -10.39
C SER A 265 -26.71 11.77 -10.35
N PHE A 266 -25.57 11.94 -11.02
CA PHE A 266 -24.86 13.21 -11.08
C PHE A 266 -24.48 13.52 -12.54
N GLU A 267 -24.21 14.80 -12.80
CA GLU A 267 -23.74 15.28 -14.11
C GLU A 267 -22.59 16.26 -13.89
N ALA A 268 -21.61 16.28 -14.79
CA ALA A 268 -20.43 17.13 -14.67
C ALA A 268 -19.81 17.47 -16.04
N ASP A 269 -19.05 18.56 -16.08
CA ASP A 269 -18.18 18.92 -17.21
C ASP A 269 -16.94 18.02 -17.27
N HIS A 270 -16.40 17.67 -16.09
CA HIS A 270 -15.20 16.85 -15.96
C HIS A 270 -15.33 15.83 -14.83
N VAL A 271 -14.60 14.71 -15.00
CA VAL A 271 -14.45 13.68 -13.98
C VAL A 271 -12.98 13.42 -13.70
N ILE A 272 -12.62 13.31 -12.41
CA ILE A 272 -11.34 12.75 -11.97
C ILE A 272 -11.65 11.41 -11.27
N VAL A 273 -11.10 10.32 -11.79
CA VAL A 273 -11.31 8.99 -11.20
C VAL A 273 -10.08 8.59 -10.40
N THR A 274 -10.24 8.41 -9.09
CA THR A 274 -9.17 8.04 -8.15
C THR A 274 -9.42 6.70 -7.45
N VAL A 275 -10.30 5.88 -8.01
CA VAL A 275 -10.52 4.50 -7.53
C VAL A 275 -9.23 3.69 -7.65
N SER A 276 -9.07 2.69 -6.78
CA SER A 276 -7.88 1.84 -6.77
C SER A 276 -7.74 1.03 -8.06
N LEU A 277 -6.50 0.62 -8.38
CA LEU A 277 -6.24 -0.29 -9.49
C LEU A 277 -6.99 -1.62 -9.32
N GLY A 278 -7.10 -2.14 -8.10
CA GLY A 278 -7.90 -3.34 -7.82
C GLY A 278 -9.38 -3.19 -8.20
N VAL A 279 -10.01 -2.04 -7.91
CA VAL A 279 -11.38 -1.76 -8.36
C VAL A 279 -11.47 -1.62 -9.87
N LEU A 280 -10.46 -1.01 -10.51
CA LEU A 280 -10.42 -0.94 -11.98
C LEU A 280 -10.28 -2.33 -12.61
N LYS A 281 -9.46 -3.22 -12.06
CA LYS A 281 -9.32 -4.60 -12.52
C LYS A 281 -10.65 -5.36 -12.46
N ASP A 282 -11.40 -5.17 -11.37
CA ASP A 282 -12.69 -5.81 -11.14
C ASP A 282 -13.83 -5.22 -12.01
N LYS A 283 -13.87 -3.88 -12.15
CA LYS A 283 -15.08 -3.18 -12.60
C LYS A 283 -14.91 -2.32 -13.86
N ALA A 284 -13.70 -2.04 -14.36
CA ALA A 284 -13.52 -1.05 -15.43
C ALA A 284 -14.36 -1.33 -16.70
N THR A 285 -14.52 -2.59 -17.09
CA THR A 285 -15.31 -2.96 -18.27
C THR A 285 -16.79 -2.59 -18.15
N ALA A 286 -17.37 -2.66 -16.94
CA ALA A 286 -18.76 -2.31 -16.68
C ALA A 286 -18.95 -0.86 -16.18
N MET A 287 -17.89 -0.27 -15.60
CA MET A 287 -17.94 1.05 -14.98
C MET A 287 -17.92 2.19 -16.01
N PHE A 288 -17.33 2.01 -17.19
CA PHE A 288 -17.17 3.09 -18.19
C PHE A 288 -17.97 2.83 -19.46
N ASP A 289 -18.77 3.82 -19.86
CA ASP A 289 -19.49 3.83 -21.14
C ASP A 289 -19.25 5.17 -21.87
N PRO A 290 -18.61 5.19 -23.06
CA PRO A 290 -18.04 4.04 -23.76
C PRO A 290 -16.88 3.38 -22.98
N PRO A 291 -16.49 2.14 -23.33
CA PRO A 291 -15.36 1.47 -22.71
C PRO A 291 -14.06 2.27 -22.81
N LEU A 292 -13.18 2.11 -21.83
CA LEU A 292 -11.86 2.72 -21.85
C LEU A 292 -11.04 2.23 -23.07
N PRO A 293 -10.15 3.07 -23.64
CA PRO A 293 -9.28 2.64 -24.74
C PRO A 293 -8.38 1.46 -24.36
N LYS A 294 -8.09 0.59 -25.34
CA LYS A 294 -7.25 -0.62 -25.15
C LYS A 294 -5.97 -0.37 -24.36
N LYS A 295 -5.27 0.74 -24.62
CA LYS A 295 -4.03 1.10 -23.90
C LYS A 295 -4.22 1.21 -22.38
N LYS A 296 -5.37 1.74 -21.92
CA LYS A 296 -5.70 1.82 -20.48
C LYS A 296 -6.11 0.46 -19.93
N LEU A 297 -6.95 -0.28 -20.66
CA LEU A 297 -7.38 -1.62 -20.25
C LEU A 297 -6.19 -2.58 -20.09
N SER A 298 -5.24 -2.59 -21.05
CA SER A 298 -4.01 -3.39 -20.93
C SER A 298 -3.14 -2.95 -19.75
N ALA A 299 -3.10 -1.65 -19.41
CA ALA A 299 -2.38 -1.19 -18.22
C ALA A 299 -3.06 -1.64 -16.92
N ILE A 300 -4.41 -1.59 -16.88
CA ILE A 300 -5.19 -2.10 -15.74
C ILE A 300 -4.96 -3.60 -15.56
N GLU A 301 -4.96 -4.36 -16.65
CA GLU A 301 -4.76 -5.81 -16.65
C GLU A 301 -3.33 -6.19 -16.21
N ASN A 302 -2.31 -5.55 -16.80
CA ASN A 302 -0.92 -6.01 -16.65
C ASN A 302 -0.21 -5.49 -15.39
N LEU A 303 -0.61 -4.34 -14.81
CA LEU A 303 0.00 -3.90 -13.56
C LEU A 303 -0.40 -4.84 -12.40
N GLY A 304 0.52 -5.15 -11.51
CA GLY A 304 0.24 -5.93 -10.30
C GLY A 304 -0.51 -5.08 -9.29
N PHE A 305 -1.42 -5.67 -8.52
CA PHE A 305 -2.06 -5.00 -7.40
C PHE A 305 -2.22 -6.00 -6.26
N GLY A 306 -1.25 -6.02 -5.35
CA GLY A 306 -1.20 -7.04 -4.31
C GLY A 306 -1.85 -6.60 -3.02
N VAL A 307 -1.71 -7.47 -2.02
CA VAL A 307 -2.33 -7.33 -0.71
C VAL A 307 -1.23 -7.34 0.34
N VAL A 308 -1.37 -6.42 1.29
CA VAL A 308 -0.52 -6.27 2.47
C VAL A 308 -1.46 -5.94 3.61
N ASP A 309 -1.51 -6.83 4.58
CA ASP A 309 -2.34 -6.73 5.77
C ASP A 309 -1.53 -6.73 7.06
N LYS A 310 -2.18 -6.27 8.11
CA LYS A 310 -1.64 -6.18 9.46
C LYS A 310 -2.48 -6.95 10.43
N ILE A 311 -1.78 -7.59 11.35
CA ILE A 311 -2.32 -8.39 12.43
C ILE A 311 -1.93 -7.69 13.73
N PHE A 312 -2.84 -6.93 14.33
CA PHE A 312 -2.61 -6.35 15.64
C PHE A 312 -3.14 -7.27 16.73
N LEU A 313 -2.27 -7.61 17.69
CA LEU A 313 -2.57 -8.44 18.86
C LEU A 313 -2.49 -7.58 20.12
N PHE A 314 -3.58 -7.45 20.86
CA PHE A 314 -3.63 -6.71 22.12
C PHE A 314 -3.67 -7.69 23.29
N PHE A 315 -2.80 -7.46 24.26
CA PHE A 315 -2.71 -8.22 25.49
C PHE A 315 -3.09 -7.35 26.70
N GLU A 316 -3.48 -7.99 27.81
CA GLU A 316 -3.75 -7.28 29.07
C GLU A 316 -2.48 -6.64 29.65
N LYS A 317 -1.35 -7.30 29.47
CA LYS A 317 -0.02 -6.86 29.91
C LYS A 317 1.04 -7.29 28.90
N SER A 318 2.13 -6.52 28.83
CA SER A 318 3.32 -6.97 28.12
C SER A 318 3.88 -8.24 28.78
N PHE A 319 4.30 -9.20 27.97
CA PHE A 319 4.96 -10.44 28.41
C PHE A 319 6.38 -10.58 27.85
N TRP A 320 6.78 -9.68 26.95
CA TRP A 320 8.10 -9.65 26.33
C TRP A 320 9.06 -8.77 27.14
N PRO A 321 10.39 -8.91 26.95
CA PRO A 321 11.39 -8.07 27.61
C PRO A 321 11.18 -6.57 27.35
N ASP A 322 11.50 -5.72 28.33
CA ASP A 322 11.37 -4.25 28.21
C ASP A 322 12.23 -3.65 27.09
N ASP A 323 13.32 -4.33 26.73
CA ASP A 323 14.22 -3.97 25.64
C ASP A 323 13.84 -4.64 24.31
N CYS A 324 12.70 -5.34 24.20
CA CYS A 324 12.24 -5.94 22.95
C CYS A 324 11.55 -4.90 22.05
N ALA A 325 12.05 -4.76 20.82
CA ALA A 325 11.44 -3.96 19.76
C ALA A 325 10.56 -4.82 18.84
N GLY A 326 10.92 -6.09 18.65
CA GLY A 326 10.16 -7.05 17.87
C GLY A 326 10.67 -8.48 17.99
N VAL A 327 9.83 -9.43 17.57
CA VAL A 327 10.08 -10.88 17.52
C VAL A 327 9.93 -11.34 16.08
N GLN A 328 11.04 -11.70 15.45
CA GLN A 328 11.11 -12.10 14.05
C GLN A 328 11.19 -13.62 13.92
N MET A 329 10.45 -14.18 12.96
CA MET A 329 10.30 -15.62 12.79
C MET A 329 11.12 -16.09 11.59
N VAL A 330 12.17 -16.86 11.84
CA VAL A 330 13.07 -17.40 10.82
C VAL A 330 12.67 -18.86 10.57
N TRP A 331 12.02 -19.09 9.42
CA TRP A 331 11.55 -20.41 9.03
C TRP A 331 12.71 -21.23 8.45
N LYS A 332 12.72 -22.55 8.69
CA LYS A 332 13.67 -23.45 8.02
C LYS A 332 13.40 -23.51 6.51
N GLU A 333 12.13 -23.59 6.16
CA GLU A 333 11.59 -23.51 4.81
C GLU A 333 10.41 -22.53 4.85
N GLY A 334 10.61 -21.36 4.24
CA GLY A 334 9.66 -20.27 4.09
C GLY A 334 8.99 -20.25 2.72
N PRO A 335 7.91 -19.46 2.56
CA PRO A 335 7.21 -19.36 1.28
C PRO A 335 7.99 -18.61 0.18
N GLU A 336 9.12 -17.96 0.52
CA GLU A 336 10.00 -17.26 -0.44
C GLU A 336 11.14 -18.12 -0.98
N ASP A 337 11.35 -19.30 -0.40
CA ASP A 337 12.28 -20.27 -0.97
C ASP A 337 11.79 -20.63 -2.36
N LYS A 338 12.66 -20.53 -3.37
CA LYS A 338 12.30 -20.76 -4.77
C LYS A 338 11.56 -22.08 -4.97
N ASP A 339 12.14 -23.16 -4.44
CA ASP A 339 11.59 -24.51 -4.60
C ASP A 339 10.25 -24.68 -3.86
N VAL A 340 10.07 -24.01 -2.72
CA VAL A 340 8.81 -24.01 -1.97
C VAL A 340 7.75 -23.22 -2.73
N TYR A 341 8.11 -22.04 -3.23
CA TYR A 341 7.20 -21.22 -4.02
C TYR A 341 6.75 -21.95 -5.29
N GLU A 342 7.68 -22.53 -6.05
CA GLU A 342 7.38 -23.28 -7.27
C GLU A 342 6.50 -24.51 -6.97
N SER A 343 6.85 -25.31 -5.95
CA SER A 343 6.09 -26.52 -5.60
C SER A 343 4.70 -26.24 -5.03
N LEU A 344 4.49 -25.09 -4.38
CA LEU A 344 3.21 -24.66 -3.82
C LEU A 344 2.49 -23.61 -4.67
N SER A 345 3.01 -23.30 -5.86
CA SER A 345 2.38 -22.36 -6.79
C SER A 345 1.07 -22.92 -7.34
N GLU A 346 1.00 -24.25 -7.49
CA GLU A 346 -0.17 -24.96 -7.98
C GLU A 346 -1.06 -25.49 -6.84
N GLY A 347 -2.37 -25.20 -6.93
CA GLY A 347 -3.37 -25.70 -5.99
C GLY A 347 -3.41 -24.97 -4.65
N ASP A 348 -3.87 -25.70 -3.62
CA ASP A 348 -4.29 -25.15 -2.32
C ASP A 348 -3.37 -25.57 -1.15
N ALA A 349 -2.25 -26.24 -1.43
CA ALA A 349 -1.37 -26.76 -0.38
C ALA A 349 -0.76 -25.65 0.50
N TRP A 350 -0.41 -24.50 -0.09
CA TRP A 350 0.08 -23.31 0.61
C TRP A 350 -0.92 -22.76 1.65
N LYS A 351 -2.24 -23.02 1.49
CA LYS A 351 -3.25 -22.57 2.47
C LYS A 351 -3.04 -23.20 3.83
N LYS A 352 -2.39 -24.37 3.93
CA LYS A 352 -2.06 -25.00 5.23
C LYS A 352 -0.89 -24.33 5.94
N THR A 353 -0.09 -23.55 5.22
CA THR A 353 1.12 -22.89 5.70
C THR A 353 1.08 -21.38 5.52
N TRP A 354 -0.11 -20.80 5.29
CA TRP A 354 -0.30 -19.35 5.05
C TRP A 354 0.40 -18.48 6.11
N PHE A 355 0.36 -18.93 7.37
CA PHE A 355 0.94 -18.21 8.50
C PHE A 355 2.47 -18.11 8.43
N LYS A 356 3.14 -18.95 7.63
CA LYS A 356 4.58 -18.82 7.35
C LYS A 356 4.91 -17.55 6.57
N LYS A 357 3.92 -16.91 5.95
CA LYS A 357 4.08 -15.60 5.31
C LYS A 357 4.27 -14.46 6.32
N ILE A 358 3.92 -14.66 7.59
CA ILE A 358 4.14 -13.66 8.64
C ILE A 358 5.65 -13.47 8.87
N THR A 359 6.14 -12.24 8.79
CA THR A 359 7.57 -11.90 8.98
C THR A 359 7.99 -12.00 10.45
N GLY A 360 7.12 -11.51 11.34
CA GLY A 360 7.34 -11.41 12.77
C GLY A 360 6.28 -10.52 13.40
N PHE A 361 6.54 -10.07 14.62
CA PHE A 361 5.68 -9.21 15.40
C PHE A 361 6.48 -8.10 16.07
N ASP A 362 6.18 -6.86 15.73
CA ASP A 362 6.86 -5.68 16.28
C ASP A 362 6.00 -4.99 17.34
N THR A 363 6.64 -4.35 18.32
CA THR A 363 5.95 -3.52 19.31
C THR A 363 5.26 -2.33 18.65
N VAL A 364 4.08 -1.94 19.15
CA VAL A 364 3.29 -0.88 18.53
C VAL A 364 3.48 0.45 19.27
N ALA A 365 3.85 1.50 18.53
CA ALA A 365 4.01 2.85 19.07
C ALA A 365 2.76 3.27 19.86
N ARG A 366 2.94 3.76 21.09
CA ARG A 366 1.87 4.24 21.98
C ARG A 366 0.90 3.15 22.45
N HIS A 367 1.17 1.88 22.14
CA HIS A 367 0.37 0.73 22.59
C HIS A 367 1.31 -0.29 23.24
N PRO A 368 1.69 -0.08 24.52
CA PRO A 368 2.74 -0.87 25.20
C PRO A 368 2.37 -2.34 25.41
N THR A 369 1.12 -2.72 25.19
CA THR A 369 0.62 -4.10 25.30
C THR A 369 0.15 -4.65 23.95
N ALA A 370 0.55 -4.02 22.84
CA ALA A 370 0.19 -4.47 21.50
C ALA A 370 1.41 -4.84 20.65
N LEU A 371 1.24 -5.90 19.86
CA LEU A 371 2.16 -6.33 18.81
C LEU A 371 1.48 -6.21 17.44
N CYS A 372 2.27 -5.98 16.40
CA CYS A 372 1.82 -5.92 15.01
C CYS A 372 2.64 -6.87 14.14
N GLY A 373 1.98 -7.82 13.50
CA GLY A 373 2.57 -8.63 12.43
C GLY A 373 2.09 -8.17 11.06
N TRP A 374 2.87 -8.49 10.03
CA TRP A 374 2.58 -8.17 8.63
C TRP A 374 2.48 -9.44 7.81
N ILE A 375 1.57 -9.44 6.84
CA ILE A 375 1.36 -10.55 5.92
C ILE A 375 0.96 -10.01 4.55
N THR A 376 1.36 -10.70 3.48
CA THR A 376 1.19 -10.21 2.11
C THR A 376 0.70 -11.29 1.16
N GLY A 377 0.33 -10.88 -0.05
CA GLY A 377 0.10 -11.78 -1.17
C GLY A 377 -1.15 -12.65 -1.05
N ARG A 378 -1.12 -13.80 -1.71
CA ARG A 378 -2.20 -14.81 -1.67
C ARG A 378 -2.46 -15.34 -0.26
N GLU A 379 -1.43 -15.39 0.59
CA GLU A 379 -1.53 -15.82 1.98
C GLU A 379 -2.32 -14.82 2.83
N ALA A 380 -2.10 -13.51 2.64
CA ALA A 380 -2.94 -12.48 3.24
C ALA A 380 -4.40 -12.61 2.77
N LEU A 381 -4.64 -12.72 1.45
CA LEU A 381 -5.98 -12.92 0.91
C LEU A 381 -6.70 -14.14 1.48
N TYR A 382 -5.98 -15.24 1.70
CA TYR A 382 -6.55 -16.40 2.37
C TYR A 382 -6.89 -16.11 3.83
N MET A 383 -5.95 -15.51 4.58
CA MET A 383 -6.14 -15.11 5.98
C MET A 383 -7.37 -14.20 6.14
N GLU A 384 -7.65 -13.31 5.19
CA GLU A 384 -8.80 -12.41 5.27
C GLU A 384 -10.16 -13.16 5.39
N ASN A 385 -10.23 -14.42 4.94
CA ASN A 385 -11.43 -15.26 5.04
C ASN A 385 -11.58 -15.97 6.41
N LEU A 386 -10.56 -15.91 7.27
CA LEU A 386 -10.58 -16.52 8.59
C LEU A 386 -11.18 -15.58 9.63
N GLN A 387 -11.64 -16.15 10.74
CA GLN A 387 -12.12 -15.38 11.88
C GLN A 387 -10.97 -14.73 12.63
N ASP A 388 -11.19 -13.52 13.13
CA ASP A 388 -10.19 -12.74 13.89
C ASP A 388 -9.60 -13.54 15.08
N SER A 389 -10.45 -14.28 15.80
CA SER A 389 -10.01 -15.13 16.92
C SER A 389 -9.12 -16.28 16.47
N GLU A 390 -9.42 -16.92 15.34
CA GLU A 390 -8.62 -18.01 14.79
C GLU A 390 -7.21 -17.50 14.39
N ILE A 391 -7.15 -16.33 13.76
CA ILE A 391 -5.89 -15.68 13.40
C ILE A 391 -5.10 -15.36 14.67
N GLY A 392 -5.74 -14.77 15.67
CA GLY A 392 -5.15 -14.48 16.97
C GLY A 392 -4.55 -15.71 17.65
N ASP A 393 -5.31 -16.81 17.72
CA ASP A 393 -4.88 -18.06 18.32
C ASP A 393 -3.68 -18.67 17.59
N ILE A 394 -3.67 -18.62 16.25
CA ILE A 394 -2.51 -19.05 15.45
C ILE A 394 -1.28 -18.21 15.80
N CYS A 395 -1.41 -16.88 15.84
CA CYS A 395 -0.28 -15.99 16.12
C CYS A 395 0.28 -16.20 17.54
N VAL A 396 -0.59 -16.40 18.54
CA VAL A 396 -0.18 -16.72 19.92
C VAL A 396 0.57 -18.06 19.96
N ARG A 397 0.07 -19.09 19.25
CA ARG A 397 0.79 -20.38 19.16
C ARG A 397 2.17 -20.23 18.51
N LEU A 398 2.28 -19.42 17.46
CA LEU A 398 3.56 -19.15 16.82
C LEU A 398 4.53 -18.45 17.78
N LEU A 399 4.09 -17.39 18.47
CA LEU A 399 4.91 -16.71 19.47
C LEU A 399 5.38 -17.68 20.56
N ARG A 400 4.50 -18.53 21.10
CA ARG A 400 4.88 -19.57 22.09
C ARG A 400 5.92 -20.54 21.53
N SER A 401 5.70 -21.06 20.34
CA SER A 401 6.56 -22.07 19.72
C SER A 401 7.96 -21.54 19.39
N PHE A 402 8.05 -20.32 18.85
CA PHE A 402 9.33 -19.73 18.43
C PHE A 402 10.13 -19.18 19.61
N THR A 403 9.47 -18.58 20.61
CA THR A 403 10.18 -17.89 21.69
C THR A 403 10.40 -18.75 22.93
N GLY A 404 9.56 -19.78 23.13
CA GLY A 404 9.48 -20.51 24.40
C GLY A 404 8.93 -19.67 25.55
N TRP A 405 8.45 -18.44 25.30
CA TRP A 405 7.95 -17.54 26.33
C TRP A 405 6.55 -17.95 26.82
N SER A 406 6.21 -17.51 28.03
CA SER A 406 4.85 -17.63 28.58
C SER A 406 3.95 -16.55 27.98
N VAL A 407 3.56 -16.75 26.72
CA VAL A 407 2.66 -15.84 26.00
C VAL A 407 1.23 -16.04 26.50
N PRO A 408 0.54 -15.02 27.04
CA PRO A 408 -0.86 -15.13 27.44
C PRO A 408 -1.78 -15.23 26.21
N GLU A 409 -3.06 -15.54 26.44
CA GLU A 409 -4.05 -15.43 25.38
C GLU A 409 -4.20 -13.98 24.92
N VAL A 410 -4.54 -13.80 23.64
CA VAL A 410 -4.78 -12.47 23.08
C VAL A 410 -6.13 -11.95 23.57
N SER A 411 -6.16 -10.72 24.09
CA SER A 411 -7.39 -10.11 24.60
C SER A 411 -8.29 -9.59 23.49
N LYS A 412 -7.67 -8.95 22.48
CA LYS A 412 -8.35 -8.42 21.30
C LYS A 412 -7.44 -8.50 20.08
N THR A 413 -8.03 -8.64 18.91
CA THR A 413 -7.35 -8.63 17.63
C THR A 413 -7.93 -7.54 16.74
N LEU A 414 -7.10 -6.92 15.92
CA LEU A 414 -7.53 -6.06 14.82
C LEU A 414 -6.77 -6.48 13.56
N ILE A 415 -7.49 -6.96 12.56
CA ILE A 415 -6.92 -7.46 11.30
C ILE A 415 -7.36 -6.55 10.15
N SER A 416 -6.41 -6.03 9.37
CA SER A 416 -6.78 -5.36 8.11
C SER A 416 -7.17 -6.40 7.06
N ARG A 417 -8.06 -6.01 6.15
CA ARG A 417 -8.57 -6.87 5.07
C ARG A 417 -8.72 -6.07 3.78
N TRP A 418 -7.59 -5.68 3.21
CA TRP A 418 -7.58 -4.76 2.07
C TRP A 418 -8.00 -5.42 0.77
N GLY A 419 -7.72 -6.71 0.57
CA GLY A 419 -8.10 -7.48 -0.61
C GLY A 419 -9.60 -7.73 -0.75
N SER A 420 -10.27 -8.05 0.36
CA SER A 420 -11.71 -8.34 0.41
C SER A 420 -12.57 -7.07 0.45
N ASP A 421 -11.98 -5.91 0.76
CA ASP A 421 -12.67 -4.63 0.69
C ASP A 421 -13.11 -4.33 -0.76
N SER A 422 -14.40 -4.44 -1.03
CA SER A 422 -14.95 -4.26 -2.39
C SER A 422 -14.79 -2.86 -2.98
N HIS A 423 -14.40 -1.87 -2.17
CA HIS A 423 -14.11 -0.50 -2.59
C HIS A 423 -12.61 -0.22 -2.75
N VAL A 424 -11.74 -1.20 -2.46
CA VAL A 424 -10.29 -1.07 -2.60
C VAL A 424 -9.67 -2.24 -3.37
N ARG A 425 -10.04 -3.49 -3.08
CA ARG A 425 -9.58 -4.71 -3.78
C ARG A 425 -8.06 -4.89 -3.76
N GLY A 426 -7.41 -4.61 -2.64
CA GLY A 426 -5.98 -4.79 -2.40
C GLY A 426 -5.31 -3.59 -1.73
N SER A 427 -3.98 -3.61 -1.67
CA SER A 427 -3.18 -2.62 -0.94
C SER A 427 -2.52 -1.63 -1.89
N TYR A 428 -1.56 -2.02 -2.73
CA TYR A 428 -0.93 -1.12 -3.69
C TYR A 428 -0.32 -1.86 -4.89
N THR A 429 0.13 -1.06 -5.86
CA THR A 429 0.63 -1.53 -7.14
C THR A 429 2.05 -2.04 -7.01
N PHE A 430 2.35 -3.15 -7.68
CA PHE A 430 3.71 -3.62 -7.93
C PHE A 430 3.92 -3.79 -9.44
N ILE A 431 5.16 -3.96 -9.89
CA ILE A 431 5.47 -4.14 -11.31
C ILE A 431 5.82 -5.60 -11.59
N PRO A 432 4.93 -6.38 -12.23
CA PRO A 432 5.22 -7.76 -12.55
C PRO A 432 6.35 -7.90 -13.56
N ASP A 433 6.98 -9.07 -13.59
CA ASP A 433 7.95 -9.40 -14.63
C ASP A 433 7.34 -9.28 -16.05
N GLY A 434 8.15 -8.81 -16.99
CA GLY A 434 7.73 -8.53 -18.36
C GLY A 434 6.83 -7.29 -18.55
N VAL A 435 6.49 -6.56 -17.48
CA VAL A 435 5.63 -5.36 -17.56
C VAL A 435 6.47 -4.08 -17.56
N ASP A 436 6.26 -3.21 -18.56
CA ASP A 436 6.79 -1.85 -18.57
C ASP A 436 5.92 -0.96 -17.66
N GLY A 437 6.36 -0.81 -16.41
CA GLY A 437 5.65 -0.07 -15.37
C GLY A 437 5.48 1.40 -15.71
N VAL A 438 6.50 2.04 -16.28
CA VAL A 438 6.46 3.46 -16.67
C VAL A 438 5.41 3.70 -17.75
N LYS A 439 5.40 2.87 -18.80
CA LYS A 439 4.42 2.96 -19.88
C LYS A 439 3.00 2.70 -19.39
N ALA A 440 2.81 1.72 -18.51
CA ALA A 440 1.51 1.39 -17.95
C ALA A 440 0.96 2.52 -17.06
N HIS A 441 1.77 3.07 -16.15
CA HIS A 441 1.37 4.21 -15.32
C HIS A 441 1.06 5.45 -16.16
N LYS A 442 1.88 5.76 -17.18
CA LYS A 442 1.59 6.85 -18.13
C LYS A 442 0.27 6.63 -18.88
N ALA A 443 -0.07 5.38 -19.24
CA ALA A 443 -1.36 5.07 -19.85
C ALA A 443 -2.53 5.35 -18.91
N LEU A 444 -2.43 4.97 -17.63
CA LEU A 444 -3.45 5.26 -16.62
C LEU A 444 -3.61 6.76 -16.34
N ALA A 445 -2.51 7.50 -16.25
CA ALA A 445 -2.52 8.95 -16.00
C ALA A 445 -3.00 9.79 -17.19
N SER A 446 -2.88 9.29 -18.42
CA SER A 446 -3.27 10.05 -19.62
C SER A 446 -4.76 10.40 -19.62
N PRO A 447 -5.17 11.67 -19.80
CA PRO A 447 -6.58 12.05 -19.75
C PRO A 447 -7.36 11.51 -20.97
N LEU A 448 -8.69 11.42 -20.80
CA LEU A 448 -9.62 11.15 -21.89
C LEU A 448 -10.62 12.31 -22.06
N PRO A 449 -11.05 12.59 -23.30
CA PRO A 449 -10.50 12.07 -24.55
C PRO A 449 -9.06 12.58 -24.80
N PRO A 450 -8.24 11.90 -25.64
CA PRO A 450 -6.86 12.34 -25.91
C PRO A 450 -6.79 13.78 -26.41
N LYS A 451 -5.73 14.51 -26.03
CA LYS A 451 -5.55 15.95 -26.33
C LYS A 451 -5.72 16.28 -27.83
N ASP A 452 -5.30 15.40 -28.72
CA ASP A 452 -5.39 15.59 -30.18
C ASP A 452 -6.84 15.55 -30.72
N LYS A 453 -7.79 15.06 -29.91
CA LYS A 453 -9.22 15.07 -30.21
C LYS A 453 -9.98 16.19 -29.48
N CYS A 454 -9.32 16.98 -28.63
CA CYS A 454 -9.93 18.14 -27.97
C CYS A 454 -9.82 19.37 -28.88
N ARG A 455 -10.72 19.49 -29.86
CA ARG A 455 -10.99 20.80 -30.47
C ARG A 455 -11.69 21.66 -29.41
N GLY A 456 -10.94 22.54 -28.77
CA GLY A 456 -11.44 23.63 -27.93
C GLY A 456 -11.67 23.28 -26.46
N ARG A 457 -10.62 23.46 -25.65
CA ARG A 457 -10.56 23.86 -24.22
C ARG A 457 -9.31 23.21 -23.59
N LYS A 458 -8.34 24.06 -23.24
CA LYS A 458 -7.07 23.66 -22.64
C LYS A 458 -7.32 23.10 -21.25
N VAL A 459 -6.91 21.87 -20.99
CA VAL A 459 -6.92 21.24 -19.66
C VAL A 459 -5.49 21.21 -19.11
N ILE A 460 -5.34 21.78 -17.91
CA ILE A 460 -4.14 21.71 -17.06
C ILE A 460 -3.98 20.25 -16.61
N THR A 461 -2.81 19.66 -16.84
CA THR A 461 -2.46 18.33 -16.34
C THR A 461 -1.70 18.50 -15.02
N SER A 462 -2.16 17.80 -13.97
CA SER A 462 -1.42 17.58 -12.72
C SER A 462 -0.27 16.61 -12.92
#